data_AF-A0A2E5ELC8-F1
#
_entry.id   AF-A0A2E5ELC8-F1
#
_cell.length_a   1.000
_cell.length_b   1.000
_cell.length_c   1.000
_cell.angle_alpha   90.00
_cell.angle_beta   90.00
_cell.angle_gamma   90.00
#
_symmetry.space_group_name_H-M   'P 1'
#
loop_
_entity.id
_entity.type
_entity.pdbx_description
1 polymer ?
#
loop_
_entity_poly.entity_id
_entity_poly.type
_entity_poly.pdbx_seq_one_letter_code
_entity_poly.pdbx_strand_id
1 'polypeptide(L)'
;MSLRVCLLLCFSMIALQASTHPNIVYILADDFGYGDASCHNPNSKIRTPFIDQLAAEGMRFTDAHSPSPELASTLFSTRCSSSFATRI
;
A
#
# COMPACT_ATOMS: atom_id res chain seq x y z
N MET A 1 36.95 -23.78 1.40
CA MET A 1 35.66 -23.37 0.79
C MET A 1 34.72 -22.70 1.81
N SER A 2 34.79 -22.99 3.12
CA SER A 2 33.93 -22.35 4.14
C SER A 2 34.14 -20.85 4.37
N LEU A 3 35.37 -20.33 4.29
CA LEU A 3 35.64 -18.92 4.63
C LEU A 3 35.06 -17.92 3.60
N ARG A 4 35.01 -18.32 2.32
CA ARG A 4 34.42 -17.49 1.25
C ARG A 4 32.90 -17.42 1.36
N VAL A 5 32.25 -18.52 1.74
CA VAL A 5 30.79 -18.57 1.96
C VAL A 5 30.40 -17.68 3.15
N CYS A 6 31.21 -17.71 4.22
CA CYS A 6 30.99 -16.85 5.38
C CYS A 6 31.13 -15.36 5.03
N LEU A 7 32.17 -14.98 4.28
CA LEU A 7 32.34 -13.59 3.82
C LEU A 7 31.19 -13.11 2.92
N LEU A 8 30.69 -13.97 2.03
CA LEU A 8 29.56 -13.65 1.15
C LEU A 8 28.25 -13.45 1.93
N LEU A 9 28.01 -14.29 2.95
CA LEU A 9 26.85 -14.16 3.85
C LEU A 9 26.91 -12.86 4.67
N CYS A 10 28.09 -12.48 5.17
CA CYS A 10 28.26 -11.22 5.90
C CYS A 10 28.03 -9.99 5.00
N PHE A 11 28.45 -10.04 3.73
CA PHE A 11 28.23 -8.93 2.79
C PHE A 11 26.75 -8.74 2.45
N SER A 12 25.98 -9.83 2.31
CA SER A 12 24.54 -9.78 2.07
C SER A 12 23.75 -9.10 3.20
N MET A 13 24.21 -9.21 4.45
CA MET A 13 23.55 -8.62 5.61
C MET A 13 23.68 -7.09 5.65
N ILE A 14 24.81 -6.55 5.17
CA ILE A 14 25.08 -5.11 5.15
C ILE A 14 24.26 -4.42 4.04
N ALA A 15 24.02 -5.11 2.92
CA ALA A 15 23.25 -4.56 1.80
C ALA A 15 21.75 -4.40 2.09
N LEU A 16 21.22 -5.09 3.10
CA LEU A 16 19.79 -5.07 3.46
C LEU A 16 19.46 -3.99 4.52
N GLN A 17 20.23 -2.91 4.56
CA GLN A 17 19.90 -1.78 5.44
C GLN A 17 18.80 -0.96 4.78
N ALA A 18 17.55 -1.24 5.17
CA ALA A 18 16.40 -0.42 4.79
C ALA A 18 16.60 1.03 5.24
N SER A 19 16.08 2.00 4.45
CA SER A 19 16.09 3.41 4.86
C SER A 19 15.47 3.54 6.24
N THR A 20 16.17 4.20 7.17
CA THR A 20 15.68 4.43 8.53
C THR A 20 14.42 5.31 8.54
N HIS A 21 14.15 6.00 7.44
CA HIS A 21 12.98 6.84 7.24
C HIS A 21 12.40 6.58 5.84
N PRO A 22 11.45 5.64 5.69
CA PRO A 22 10.76 5.45 4.42
C PRO A 22 9.89 6.67 4.11
N ASN A 23 9.82 7.05 2.84
CA ASN A 23 8.88 8.07 2.39
C ASN A 23 7.48 7.44 2.32
N ILE A 24 6.51 8.05 3.01
CA ILE A 24 5.12 7.59 2.99
C ILE A 24 4.33 8.49 2.05
N VAL A 25 3.78 7.89 0.99
CA VAL A 25 2.89 8.58 0.05
C VAL A 25 1.46 8.08 0.28
N TYR A 26 0.55 8.99 0.62
CA TYR A 26 -0.87 8.69 0.79
C TYR A 26 -1.66 9.25 -0.38
N ILE A 27 -2.26 8.37 -1.19
CA ILE A 27 -3.06 8.73 -2.36
C ILE A 27 -4.52 8.44 -2.03
N LEU A 28 -5.34 9.49 -2.00
CA LEU A 28 -6.79 9.40 -1.85
C LEU A 28 -7.43 9.74 -3.20
N ALA A 29 -8.22 8.81 -3.74
CA ALA A 29 -8.97 9.00 -4.98
C ALA A 29 -10.40 9.45 -4.64
N ASP A 30 -10.93 10.39 -5.42
CA ASP A 30 -12.30 10.89 -5.28
C ASP A 30 -13.24 10.07 -6.18
N ASP A 31 -14.43 9.74 -5.66
CA ASP A 31 -15.46 8.92 -6.32
C ASP A 31 -14.96 7.60 -6.96
N PHE A 32 -13.83 7.06 -6.51
CA PHE A 32 -13.29 5.81 -7.02
C PHE A 32 -13.91 4.60 -6.32
N GLY A 33 -14.77 3.87 -7.04
CA GLY A 33 -15.48 2.71 -6.53
C GLY A 33 -14.61 1.45 -6.46
N TYR A 34 -14.99 0.52 -5.57
CA TYR A 34 -14.28 -0.76 -5.40
C TYR A 34 -14.15 -1.57 -6.69
N GLY A 35 -15.15 -1.49 -7.58
CA GLY A 35 -15.18 -2.20 -8.86
C GLY A 35 -14.50 -1.50 -10.03
N ASP A 36 -13.92 -0.31 -9.83
CA ASP A 36 -13.32 0.48 -10.92
C ASP A 36 -11.91 0.00 -11.27
N ALA A 37 -11.16 -0.53 -10.30
CA ALA A 37 -9.85 -1.13 -10.57
C ALA A 37 -10.01 -2.54 -11.18
N SER A 38 -9.28 -2.81 -12.27
CA SER A 38 -9.30 -4.12 -12.92
C SER A 38 -8.81 -5.26 -12.02
N CYS A 39 -7.96 -4.97 -11.04
CA CYS A 39 -7.55 -5.95 -10.05
C CYS A 39 -8.72 -6.44 -9.17
N HIS A 40 -9.71 -5.59 -8.86
CA HIS A 40 -10.89 -5.94 -8.04
C HIS A 40 -12.08 -6.43 -8.87
N ASN A 41 -12.18 -6.01 -10.13
CA ASN A 41 -13.21 -6.43 -11.06
C ASN A 41 -12.59 -6.73 -12.44
N PRO A 42 -12.45 -8.01 -12.83
CA PRO A 42 -11.92 -8.39 -14.13
C PRO A 42 -12.70 -7.81 -15.32
N ASN A 43 -13.97 -7.45 -15.11
CA ASN A 43 -14.85 -6.84 -16.11
C ASN A 43 -14.95 -5.32 -15.95
N SER A 44 -14.01 -4.67 -15.25
CA SER A 44 -14.00 -3.21 -15.13
C SER A 44 -13.94 -2.56 -16.51
N LYS A 45 -14.68 -1.47 -16.67
CA LYS A 45 -14.69 -0.68 -17.91
C LYS A 45 -13.41 0.14 -18.08
N ILE A 46 -12.71 0.41 -16.99
CA ILE A 46 -11.51 1.26 -16.95
C ILE A 46 -10.30 0.37 -16.77
N ARG A 47 -9.30 0.54 -17.65
CA ARG A 47 -8.03 -0.18 -17.54
C ARG A 47 -7.08 0.59 -16.63
N THR A 48 -6.67 -0.02 -15.52
CA THR A 48 -5.83 0.63 -14.49
C THR A 48 -4.47 -0.06 -14.33
N PRO A 49 -3.59 -0.09 -15.35
CA PRO A 49 -2.40 -0.93 -15.34
C PRO A 49 -1.41 -0.59 -14.21
N PHE A 50 -1.28 0.69 -13.85
CA PHE A 50 -0.39 1.11 -12.77
C PHE A 50 -0.94 0.77 -11.37
N ILE A 51 -2.27 0.83 -11.18
CA ILE A 51 -2.90 0.40 -9.92
C ILE A 51 -2.81 -1.12 -9.78
N ASP A 52 -3.01 -1.84 -10.89
CA ASP A 52 -2.88 -3.30 -10.91
C ASP A 52 -1.45 -3.74 -10.58
N GLN A 53 -0.44 -3.04 -11.10
CA GLN A 53 0.96 -3.28 -10.76
C GLN A 53 1.21 -3.02 -9.26
N LEU A 54 0.74 -1.90 -8.71
CA LEU A 54 0.87 -1.60 -7.28
C LEU A 54 0.20 -2.68 -6.41
N ALA A 55 -0.96 -3.19 -6.83
CA ALA A 55 -1.66 -4.26 -6.13
C ALA A 55 -0.93 -5.61 -6.21
N ALA A 56 -0.18 -5.87 -7.28
CA ALA A 56 0.61 -7.10 -7.46
C ALA A 56 1.94 -7.07 -6.69
N GLU A 57 2.57 -5.89 -6.59
CA GLU A 57 3.83 -5.71 -5.87
C GLU A 57 3.64 -5.49 -4.36
N GLY A 58 2.43 -5.08 -3.96
CA GLY A 58 2.09 -4.72 -2.60
C GLY A 58 1.06 -5.63 -1.93
N MET A 59 0.32 -5.04 -0.99
CA MET A 59 -0.80 -5.67 -0.31
C MET A 59 -2.10 -5.05 -0.80
N ARG A 60 -3.13 -5.88 -0.96
CA ARG A 60 -4.47 -5.45 -1.37
C ARG A 60 -5.50 -5.80 -0.31
N PHE A 61 -6.27 -4.81 0.13
CA PHE A 61 -7.38 -5.00 1.05
C PHE A 61 -8.68 -5.27 0.28
N THR A 62 -9.39 -6.33 0.63
CA THR A 62 -10.69 -6.69 0.01
C THR A 62 -11.89 -6.29 0.86
N ASP A 63 -11.64 -5.88 2.10
CA ASP A 63 -12.64 -5.46 3.07
C ASP A 63 -12.15 -4.18 3.77
N ALA A 64 -12.22 -3.07 3.04
CA ALA A 64 -11.83 -1.74 3.51
C ALA A 64 -12.99 -0.77 3.30
N HIS A 65 -13.29 0.01 4.32
CA HIS A 65 -14.44 0.91 4.35
C HIS A 65 -14.02 2.34 4.66
N SER A 66 -14.63 3.30 3.98
CA SER A 66 -14.50 4.71 4.36
C SER A 66 -15.30 4.97 5.65
N PRO A 67 -14.83 5.89 6.51
CA PRO A 67 -15.57 6.26 7.73
C PRO A 67 -16.88 7.01 7.42
N SER A 68 -17.03 7.50 6.19
CA SER A 68 -18.15 8.29 5.70
C SER A 68 -18.22 8.22 4.17
N PRO A 69 -19.40 8.42 3.57
CA PRO A 69 -19.54 8.46 2.11
C PRO A 69 -19.05 9.78 1.50
N GLU A 70 -18.95 10.87 2.25
CA GLU A 70 -18.51 12.18 1.73
C GLU A 70 -16.99 12.36 1.83
N LEU A 71 -16.38 12.96 0.80
CA LEU A 71 -14.93 13.23 0.75
C LEU A 71 -14.44 14.07 1.93
N ALA A 72 -15.17 15.12 2.31
CA ALA A 72 -14.75 16.03 3.38
C ALA A 72 -14.66 15.33 4.74
N SER A 73 -15.65 14.50 5.05
CA SER A 73 -15.70 13.71 6.29
C SER A 73 -14.58 12.66 6.33
N THR A 74 -14.32 11.98 5.20
CA THR A 74 -13.24 11.01 5.07
C THR A 74 -11.86 11.65 5.17
N LEU A 75 -11.67 12.82 4.53
CA LEU A 75 -10.42 13.57 4.59
C LEU A 75 -10.16 14.11 6.00
N PHE A 76 -11.19 14.65 6.66
CA PHE A 76 -11.08 15.08 8.05
C PHE A 76 -10.70 13.91 8.95
N SER A 77 -11.35 12.75 8.81
CA SER A 77 -11.04 11.55 9.59
C SER A 77 -9.60 11.08 9.35
N THR A 78 -9.16 10.96 8.10
CA THR A 78 -7.82 10.45 7.75
C THR A 78 -6.69 11.40 8.16
N ARG A 79 -6.93 12.71 8.15
CA ARG A 79 -5.93 13.73 8.50
C ARG A 79 -5.89 14.06 9.99
N CYS A 80 -7.06 14.20 10.61
CA CYS A 80 -7.19 14.72 11.98
C CYS A 80 -7.38 13.62 13.02
N SER A 81 -7.96 12.47 12.65
CA SER A 81 -8.21 11.39 13.59
C SER A 81 -7.05 10.40 13.56
N SER A 82 -6.13 10.52 14.52
CA SER A 82 -5.18 9.45 14.87
C SER A 82 -5.87 8.18 15.42
N SER A 83 -7.21 8.13 15.46
CA SER A 83 -7.97 7.04 16.06
C SER A 83 -8.24 5.84 15.15
N PHE A 84 -7.93 5.91 13.84
CA PHE A 84 -8.12 4.75 12.96
C PHE A 84 -7.06 3.64 13.19
N ALA A 85 -5.88 4.00 13.71
CA ALA A 85 -4.85 3.02 14.04
C ALA A 85 -5.12 2.23 15.35
N THR A 86 -6.10 2.65 16.16
CA THR A 86 -6.33 2.09 17.51
C THR A 86 -7.63 1.29 17.61
N ARG A 87 -8.28 1.01 16.48
CA ARG A 87 -9.51 0.21 16.45
C ARG A 87 -9.44 -0.84 15.34
N ILE A 88 -8.40 -1.67 15.43
CA ILE A 88 -8.31 -3.01 14.84
C ILE A 88 -8.31 -4.04 15.97
#